data_AF-A0A952F9S3-F1
#
_entry.id   AF-A0A952F9S3-F1
#
_cell.length_a   1.000
_cell.length_b   1.000
_cell.length_c   1.000
_cell.angle_alpha   90.00
_cell.angle_beta   90.00
_cell.angle_gamma   90.00
#
_symmetry.space_group_name_H-M   'P 1'
#
loop_
_entity.id
_entity.type
_entity.pdbx_description
1 polymer ?
#
loop_
_entity_poly.entity_id
_entity_poly.type
_entity_poly.pdbx_seq_one_letter_code
_entity_poly.pdbx_strand_id
1 'polypeptide(L)'
;RQCFDAVTTNAAKVMHLKGYGLDVGCDASFVLLQARDPVEAIRLRANRLKVWKKGQLLAATPEVATKLRLSGRPGSTAFLERS
;
A
#
# COMPACT_ATOMS: atom_id res chain seq x y z
N ARG A 1 -15.89 -16.85 -0.37
CA ARG A 1 -15.92 -15.93 0.81
C ARG A 1 -15.01 -16.43 1.94
N GLN A 2 -15.02 -17.73 2.29
CA GLN A 2 -14.13 -18.30 3.33
C GLN A 2 -12.62 -18.22 3.05
N CYS A 3 -12.19 -18.29 1.78
CA CYS A 3 -10.77 -18.11 1.43
C CYS A 3 -10.24 -16.68 1.64
N PHE A 4 -11.13 -15.70 1.87
CA PHE A 4 -10.78 -14.28 2.03
C PHE A 4 -10.58 -13.89 3.50
N ASP A 5 -11.33 -14.52 4.41
CA ASP A 5 -11.18 -14.27 5.85
C ASP A 5 -9.85 -14.84 6.39
N ALA A 6 -9.40 -15.97 5.83
CA ALA A 6 -8.13 -16.61 6.21
C ALA A 6 -6.88 -15.75 5.91
N VAL A 7 -6.96 -14.84 4.93
CA VAL A 7 -5.85 -13.94 4.53
C VAL A 7 -5.98 -12.52 5.08
N THR A 8 -7.11 -12.18 5.72
CA THR A 8 -7.38 -10.81 6.22
C THR A 8 -7.20 -10.69 7.72
N THR A 9 -7.71 -11.63 8.53
CA THR A 9 -7.70 -11.47 10.00
C THR A 9 -6.32 -11.65 10.62
N ASN A 10 -5.40 -12.37 9.94
CA ASN A 10 -4.03 -12.61 10.43
C ASN A 10 -2.95 -11.77 9.75
N ALA A 11 -3.17 -11.20 8.56
CA ALA A 11 -2.17 -10.32 7.95
C ALA A 11 -2.01 -8.99 8.74
N ALA A 12 -3.10 -8.51 9.36
CA ALA A 12 -3.06 -7.36 10.27
C ALA A 12 -2.32 -7.66 11.59
N LYS A 13 -2.31 -8.91 12.05
CA LYS A 13 -1.61 -9.34 13.28
C LYS A 13 -0.13 -9.67 13.10
N VAL A 14 0.32 -9.97 11.88
CA VAL A 14 1.76 -10.15 11.57
C VAL A 14 2.56 -8.85 11.78
N MET A 15 1.89 -7.70 11.89
CA MET A 15 2.50 -6.41 12.27
C MET A 15 2.62 -6.17 13.78
N HIS A 16 2.36 -7.15 14.66
CA HIS A 16 2.56 -7.06 16.12
C HIS A 16 4.04 -7.05 16.54
N LEU A 17 4.83 -6.13 15.98
CA LEU A 17 6.07 -5.67 16.61
C LEU A 17 5.66 -4.78 17.80
N LYS A 18 6.16 -5.06 19.01
CA LYS A 18 5.93 -4.19 20.18
C LYS A 18 6.41 -2.77 19.86
N GLY A 19 5.55 -1.76 20.07
CA GLY A 19 5.81 -0.35 19.75
C GLY A 19 5.49 0.06 18.31
N TYR A 20 4.83 -0.82 17.54
CA TYR A 20 4.45 -0.61 16.15
C TYR A 20 2.96 -0.28 16.07
N GLY A 21 2.63 0.83 15.39
CA GLY A 21 1.27 1.34 15.25
C GLY A 21 1.28 2.70 14.56
N LEU A 22 0.12 3.14 14.06
CA LEU A 22 -0.08 4.49 13.52
C LEU A 22 -0.76 5.42 14.53
N ASP A 23 -0.93 4.96 15.77
CA ASP A 23 -1.57 5.72 16.84
C ASP A 23 -0.65 6.83 17.37
N VAL A 24 -1.27 7.86 17.92
CA VAL A 24 -0.55 8.97 18.56
C VAL A 24 0.30 8.42 19.71
N GLY A 25 1.59 8.73 19.71
CA GLY A 25 2.56 8.24 20.69
C GLY A 25 3.40 7.05 20.23
N CYS A 26 3.08 6.43 19.09
CA CYS A 26 3.95 5.45 18.45
C CYS A 26 5.09 6.11 17.66
N ASP A 27 6.16 5.35 17.42
CA ASP A 27 7.22 5.74 16.50
C ASP A 27 6.62 6.00 15.11
N ALA A 28 6.96 7.13 14.49
CA ALA A 28 6.57 7.46 13.12
C ALA A 28 7.34 6.62 12.08
N SER A 29 7.20 5.30 12.19
CA SER A 29 7.85 4.29 11.37
C SER A 29 6.78 3.46 10.65
N PHE A 30 6.62 3.70 9.36
CA PHE A 30 5.57 3.07 8.56
C PHE A 30 5.93 3.05 7.08
N VAL A 31 5.14 2.31 6.29
CA VAL A 31 5.30 2.21 4.84
C VAL A 31 4.02 2.69 4.17
N LEU A 32 4.16 3.54 3.15
CA LEU A 32 3.06 3.97 2.29
C LEU A 32 3.00 3.08 1.05
N LEU A 33 1.86 2.41 0.83
CA LEU A 33 1.63 1.53 -0.30
C LEU A 33 0.65 2.16 -1.30
N GLN A 34 0.88 1.96 -2.60
CA GLN A 34 -0.03 2.35 -3.67
C GLN A 34 -1.17 1.32 -3.79
N ALA A 35 -2.14 1.38 -2.89
CA ALA A 35 -3.33 0.51 -2.85
C ALA A 35 -4.52 1.23 -2.21
N ARG A 36 -5.76 0.80 -2.51
CA ARG A 36 -6.98 1.36 -1.91
C ARG A 36 -7.31 0.76 -0.55
N ASP A 37 -6.96 -0.50 -0.35
CA ASP A 37 -7.25 -1.24 0.88
C ASP A 37 -6.15 -2.29 1.15
N PRO A 38 -6.10 -2.83 2.39
CA PRO A 38 -5.10 -3.85 2.75
C PRO A 38 -5.18 -5.14 1.92
N VAL A 39 -6.36 -5.52 1.44
CA VAL A 39 -6.55 -6.71 0.61
C VAL A 39 -5.86 -6.51 -0.74
N GLU A 40 -6.09 -5.38 -1.40
CA GLU A 40 -5.46 -5.00 -2.66
C GLU A 40 -3.94 -4.90 -2.47
N ALA A 41 -3.49 -4.31 -1.36
CA ALA A 41 -2.07 -4.17 -1.03
C ALA A 41 -1.33 -5.51 -0.97
N ILE A 42 -1.93 -6.52 -0.32
CA ILE A 42 -1.36 -7.87 -0.20
C ILE A 42 -1.48 -8.61 -1.53
N ARG A 43 -2.68 -8.64 -2.13
CA ARG A 43 -2.98 -9.41 -3.34
C ARG A 43 -2.14 -8.98 -4.52
N LEU A 44 -1.94 -7.67 -4.70
CA LEU A 44 -1.21 -7.11 -5.85
C LEU A 44 0.26 -6.82 -5.56
N ARG A 45 0.74 -7.10 -4.34
CA ARG A 45 2.08 -6.68 -3.86
C ARG A 45 2.32 -5.20 -4.18
N ALA A 46 1.43 -4.36 -3.64
CA ALA A 46 1.37 -2.96 -4.00
C ALA A 46 2.72 -2.25 -3.88
N ASN A 47 2.96 -1.33 -4.82
CA ASN A 47 4.21 -0.59 -4.89
C ASN A 47 4.43 0.22 -3.60
N ARG A 48 5.64 0.17 -3.06
CA ARG A 48 6.03 0.95 -1.88
C ARG A 48 6.40 2.35 -2.32
N LEU A 49 5.49 3.31 -2.12
CA LEU A 49 5.71 4.70 -2.46
C LEU A 49 6.75 5.34 -1.54
N LYS A 50 6.67 5.08 -0.23
CA LYS A 50 7.56 5.68 0.78
C LYS A 50 7.79 4.73 1.95
N VAL A 51 8.99 4.79 2.52
CA VAL A 51 9.37 4.08 3.75
C VAL A 51 9.86 5.10 4.77
N TRP A 52 9.21 5.13 5.93
CA TRP A 52 9.52 6.05 7.02
C TRP A 52 10.05 5.28 8.22
N LYS A 53 11.03 5.88 8.92
CA LYS A 53 11.53 5.39 10.21
C LYS A 53 11.74 6.58 11.12
N LYS A 54 11.05 6.59 12.27
CA LYS A 54 11.12 7.67 13.27
C LYS A 54 10.96 9.07 12.65
N GLY A 55 10.03 9.20 11.72
CA GLY A 55 9.73 10.47 11.03
C GLY A 55 10.72 10.84 9.93
N GLN A 56 11.72 10.01 9.63
CA GLN A 56 12.65 10.23 8.52
C GLN A 56 12.28 9.38 7.30
N LEU A 57 12.28 9.99 6.12
CA LEU A 57 12.07 9.28 4.85
C LEU A 57 13.35 8.53 4.47
N LEU A 58 13.30 7.21 4.46
CA LEU A 58 14.45 6.36 4.14
C LEU A 58 14.51 6.01 2.65
N ALA A 59 13.35 5.80 2.02
CA ALA A 59 13.26 5.40 0.62
C ALA A 59 11.95 5.89 0.01
N ALA A 60 12.01 6.21 -1.28
CA ALA A 60 10.85 6.59 -2.07
C ALA A 60 10.91 5.95 -3.46
N THR A 61 9.74 5.65 -4.02
CA THR A 61 9.58 5.16 -5.39
C THR A 61 8.41 5.91 -6.02
N PRO A 62 8.51 6.31 -7.31
CA PRO A 62 7.41 6.97 -7.98
C PRO A 62 6.18 6.07 -8.07
N GLU A 63 5.02 6.68 -8.24
CA GLU A 63 3.77 5.98 -8.52
C GLU A 63 3.91 5.14 -9.80
N VAL A 64 3.45 3.89 -9.75
CA VAL A 64 3.40 3.02 -10.93
C VAL A 64 2.09 3.29 -11.65
N ALA A 65 2.19 3.81 -12.88
CA ALA A 65 1.06 4.04 -13.77
C ALA A 65 1.11 3.10 -14.97
N THR A 66 -0.03 2.48 -15.31
CA THR A 66 -0.12 1.60 -16.48
C THR A 66 -0.23 2.44 -17.75
N LYS A 67 0.65 2.21 -18.72
CA LYS A 67 0.55 2.79 -20.05
C LYS A 67 -0.29 1.88 -20.94
N LEU A 68 -1.35 2.43 -21.52
CA LEU A 68 -2.19 1.74 -22.49
C LEU A 68 -1.70 2.04 -23.91
N ARG A 69 -1.67 1.01 -24.75
CA ARG A 69 -1.44 1.12 -26.19
C ARG A 69 -2.68 0.62 -26.92
N LEU A 70 -3.76 1.39 -26.83
CA LEU A 70 -5.05 1.10 -27.45
C LEU A 70 -5.45 2.27 -28.34
N SER A 71 -5.65 2.02 -29.63
CA SER A 71 -6.08 3.06 -30.59
C SER A 71 -7.44 3.63 -30.18
N GLY A 72 -7.57 4.96 -30.21
CA GLY A 72 -8.81 5.65 -29.84
C GLY A 72 -9.18 5.63 -28.35
N ARG A 73 -8.27 5.21 -27.46
CA ARG A 73 -8.50 5.22 -26.00
C ARG A 73 -7.42 6.01 -25.25
N PRO A 74 -7.68 6.45 -24.00
CA PRO A 74 -6.67 7.11 -23.18
C PRO A 74 -5.40 6.26 -23.02
N GLY A 75 -4.24 6.90 -23.12
CA GLY A 75 -2.93 6.22 -23.08
C GLY A 75 -2.47 5.74 -21.70
N SER A 76 -3.28 5.89 -20.66
CA SER A 76 -2.98 5.37 -19.33
C SER A 76 -4.24 5.19 -18.48
N THR A 77 -4.18 4.32 -17.49
CA THR A 77 -5.19 4.19 -16.44
C THR A 77 -4.53 4.27 -15.08
N ALA A 78 -5.08 5.08 -14.19
CA ALA A 78 -4.77 5.01 -12.77
C ALA A 78 -5.68 3.95 -12.14
N PHE A 79 -5.12 3.08 -11.29
CA PHE A 79 -5.92 2.12 -10.52
C PHE A 79 -6.63 2.80 -9.33
N LEU A 80 -6.13 3.96 -8.92
CA LEU A 80 -6.70 4.88 -7.93
C LEU A 80 -7.27 6.09 -8.67
N GLU A 81 -8.56 6.39 -8.51
CA GLU A 81 -9.11 7.66 -8.99
C GLU A 81 -8.43 8.80 -8.21
N ARG A 82 -7.92 9.80 -8.94
CA ARG A 82 -7.46 11.05 -8.34
C ARG A 82 -8.71 11.87 -8.02
N SER A 83 -9.16 11.82 -6.76
CA SER A 83 -10.14 12.76 -6.21
C SER A 83 -9.53 14.12 -5.94
#